data_AF-A0A376RR94-F1
#
_entry.id   AF-A0A376RR94-F1
#
_cell.length_a   1.000
_cell.length_b   1.000
_cell.length_c   1.000
_cell.angle_alpha   90.00
_cell.angle_beta   90.00
_cell.angle_gamma   90.00
#
_symmetry.space_group_name_H-M   'P 1'
#
loop_
_entity.id
_entity.type
_entity.pdbx_description
1 polymer ?
#
loop_
_entity_poly.entity_id
_entity_poly.type
_entity_poly.pdbx_seq_one_letter_code
_entity_poly.pdbx_strand_id
1 'polypeptide(L)'
;MEAIGKPFEKAGRFDQQSMVCGQCHVEYYFDGKNKAVKFPWDDGMKVENMEQYYDKIAFSDWTNSLSKTPMLKAQHRNMKPGQRAFTVKQRDLYRLPYAKSAERRRQLYTDHKLVIRLITSPRLVRTAIPRTSCLAKVVAERKQSINDLKIKVEDQLVHAHFEAKAALDAGATEAEMKPIQDDIRHAQWRWDLAIASHGIHMHAPEEGLRMLGTAMDKRRMHAPNWRACWRPKASPMKSRSRISQPKRKPSRLLA
;
A
#
# COMPACT_ATOMS: atom_id res chain seq x y z
N MET A 1 15.76 12.47 7.78
CA MET A 1 16.32 12.20 6.44
C MET A 1 17.80 11.82 6.46
N GLU A 2 18.51 11.96 7.60
CA GLU A 2 19.91 11.56 7.74
C GLU A 2 20.15 10.06 7.52
N ALA A 3 19.25 9.21 8.05
CA ALA A 3 19.31 7.75 7.90
C ALA A 3 19.36 7.27 6.42
N ILE A 4 18.87 8.08 5.48
CA ILE A 4 18.91 7.77 4.05
C ILE A 4 20.02 8.53 3.30
N GLY A 5 21.01 9.05 4.03
CA GLY A 5 22.15 9.79 3.49
C GLY A 5 21.81 11.16 2.91
N LYS A 6 20.68 11.76 3.31
CA LYS A 6 20.20 13.05 2.77
C LYS A 6 19.88 14.06 3.89
N PRO A 7 20.88 14.58 4.61
CA PRO A 7 20.67 15.60 5.63
C PRO A 7 20.03 16.85 5.02
N PHE A 8 18.98 17.38 5.67
CA PHE A 8 18.15 18.46 5.14
C PHE A 8 18.97 19.75 4.90
N GLU A 9 19.84 20.12 5.83
CA GLU A 9 20.68 21.33 5.75
C GLU A 9 21.69 21.30 4.61
N LYS A 10 22.09 20.11 4.13
CA LYS A 10 23.00 19.96 2.99
C LYS A 10 22.27 19.71 1.67
N ALA A 11 20.94 19.57 1.71
CA ALA A 11 20.15 19.28 0.53
C ALA A 11 19.92 20.55 -0.30
N GLY A 12 19.98 20.44 -1.63
CA GLY A 12 19.63 21.56 -2.50
C GLY A 12 18.15 21.93 -2.38
N ARG A 13 17.80 23.16 -2.75
CA ARG A 13 16.42 23.71 -2.65
C ARG A 13 15.33 22.76 -3.18
N PHE A 14 15.58 22.08 -4.29
CA PHE A 14 14.59 21.17 -4.90
C PHE A 14 14.37 19.88 -4.09
N ASP A 15 15.39 19.40 -3.40
CA ASP A 15 15.27 18.24 -2.54
C ASP A 15 14.57 18.62 -1.23
N GLN A 16 14.91 19.78 -0.66
CA GLN A 16 14.24 20.33 0.52
C GLN A 16 12.73 20.54 0.30
N GLN A 17 12.31 21.01 -0.89
CA GLN A 17 10.88 21.13 -1.25
C GLN A 17 10.11 19.81 -1.08
N SER A 18 10.75 18.68 -1.41
CA SER A 18 10.13 17.36 -1.26
C SER A 18 10.23 16.84 0.17
N MET A 19 11.36 17.13 0.85
CA MET A 19 11.60 16.71 2.23
C MET A 19 10.62 17.33 3.22
N VAL A 20 10.13 18.55 2.97
CA VAL A 20 9.07 19.15 3.81
C VAL A 20 7.80 18.32 3.77
N CYS A 21 7.37 17.84 2.59
CA CYS A 21 6.25 16.91 2.49
C CYS A 21 6.57 15.56 3.16
N GLY A 22 7.83 15.13 3.07
CA GLY A 22 8.36 13.91 3.70
C GLY A 22 8.46 13.95 5.22
N GLN A 23 8.04 15.03 5.89
CA GLN A 23 7.86 15.05 7.34
C GLN A 23 6.60 14.27 7.76
N CYS A 24 5.58 14.20 6.88
CA CYS A 24 4.29 13.58 7.18
C CYS A 24 3.90 12.48 6.19
N HIS A 25 4.21 12.64 4.90
CA HIS A 25 3.75 11.73 3.84
C HIS A 25 4.67 10.51 3.66
N VAL A 26 4.83 9.78 4.75
CA VAL A 26 5.77 8.67 4.89
C VAL A 26 5.11 7.50 5.61
N GLU A 27 5.77 6.36 5.48
CA GLU A 27 5.57 5.21 6.36
C GLU A 27 6.22 5.50 7.72
N TYR A 28 5.56 5.13 8.82
CA TYR A 28 6.06 5.31 10.18
C TYR A 28 5.44 4.31 11.14
N TYR A 29 6.13 4.09 12.27
CA TYR A 29 5.61 3.34 13.40
C TYR A 29 5.89 4.09 14.72
N PHE A 30 5.37 3.56 15.82
CA PHE A 30 5.60 4.08 17.16
C PHE A 30 6.68 3.27 17.88
N ASP A 31 7.82 3.91 18.14
CA ASP A 31 8.99 3.29 18.75
C ASP A 31 9.04 3.47 20.27
N GLY A 32 9.49 2.42 20.96
CA GLY A 32 9.67 2.38 22.41
C GLY A 32 8.40 2.60 23.24
N LYS A 33 8.58 2.72 24.56
CA LYS A 33 7.48 2.91 25.53
C LYS A 33 6.74 4.24 25.32
N ASN A 34 7.46 5.27 24.88
CA ASN A 34 6.92 6.61 24.67
C ASN A 34 6.21 6.77 23.33
N LYS A 35 6.17 5.73 22.48
CA LYS A 35 5.51 5.74 21.16
C LYS A 35 5.99 6.89 20.28
N ALA A 36 7.31 7.11 20.24
CA ALA A 36 7.89 8.15 19.40
C ALA A 36 7.68 7.80 17.91
N VAL A 37 7.32 8.78 17.08
CA VAL A 37 7.21 8.56 15.63
C VAL A 37 8.59 8.26 15.06
N LYS A 38 8.75 7.10 14.44
CA LYS A 38 9.98 6.70 13.75
C LYS A 38 9.68 6.20 12.34
N PHE A 39 10.53 6.58 11.38
CA PHE A 39 10.46 6.08 10.01
C PHE A 39 11.36 4.84 9.89
N PRO A 40 10.87 3.70 9.36
CA PRO A 40 11.62 2.45 9.31
C PRO A 40 12.64 2.42 8.16
N TRP A 41 13.51 3.43 8.08
CA TRP A 41 14.38 3.65 6.91
C TRP A 41 15.85 3.31 7.15
N ASP A 42 16.18 2.78 8.34
CA ASP A 42 17.55 2.47 8.75
C ASP A 42 18.22 1.48 7.77
N ASP A 43 17.46 0.53 7.24
CA ASP A 43 17.92 -0.45 6.24
C ASP A 43 17.56 -0.04 4.79
N GLY A 44 16.99 1.17 4.60
CA GLY A 44 16.56 1.74 3.33
C GLY A 44 15.04 1.76 3.13
N MET A 45 14.61 2.35 2.01
CA MET A 45 13.20 2.70 1.81
C MET A 45 12.39 1.72 0.93
N LYS A 46 12.96 0.61 0.46
CA LYS A 46 12.18 -0.39 -0.31
C LYS A 46 11.27 -1.19 0.62
N VAL A 47 10.20 -1.79 0.07
CA VAL A 47 9.27 -2.61 0.87
C VAL A 47 9.98 -3.76 1.56
N GLU A 48 10.94 -4.38 0.87
CA GLU A 48 11.73 -5.50 1.39
C GLU A 48 12.67 -5.07 2.51
N ASN A 49 13.27 -3.87 2.39
CA ASN A 49 14.16 -3.33 3.41
C ASN A 49 13.39 -3.04 4.70
N MET A 50 12.20 -2.44 4.59
CA MET A 50 11.34 -2.17 5.74
C MET A 50 10.76 -3.47 6.34
N GLU A 51 10.40 -4.45 5.51
CA GLU A 51 9.99 -5.79 5.95
C GLU A 51 11.08 -6.43 6.81
N GLN A 52 12.33 -6.47 6.28
CA GLN A 52 13.48 -6.98 7.00
C GLN A 52 13.78 -6.19 8.28
N TYR A 53 13.66 -4.87 8.23
CA TYR A 53 13.85 -4.00 9.40
C TYR A 53 12.86 -4.38 10.52
N TYR A 54 11.56 -4.45 10.21
CA TYR A 54 10.53 -4.78 11.18
C TYR A 54 10.66 -6.20 11.72
N ASP A 55 11.06 -7.16 10.89
CA ASP A 55 11.31 -8.53 11.32
C ASP A 55 12.55 -8.63 12.24
N LYS A 56 13.62 -7.88 11.94
CA LYS A 56 14.85 -7.82 12.76
C LYS A 56 14.55 -7.35 14.19
N ILE A 57 13.63 -6.42 14.35
CA ILE A 57 13.22 -5.89 15.67
C ILE A 57 12.00 -6.62 16.26
N ALA A 58 11.53 -7.69 15.61
CA ALA A 58 10.34 -8.46 15.99
C ALA A 58 9.10 -7.57 16.26
N PHE A 59 8.94 -6.50 15.48
CA PHE A 59 7.89 -5.51 15.69
C PHE A 59 6.54 -5.97 15.11
N SER A 60 5.47 -5.64 15.81
CA SER A 60 4.10 -5.84 15.34
C SER A 60 3.25 -4.67 15.80
N ASP A 61 2.45 -4.11 14.88
CA ASP A 61 1.51 -3.04 15.21
C ASP A 61 0.30 -3.59 15.97
N TRP A 62 -0.23 -4.74 15.53
CA TRP A 62 -1.31 -5.46 16.22
C TRP A 62 -1.30 -6.95 15.88
N THR A 63 -1.98 -7.74 16.70
CA THR A 63 -2.29 -9.14 16.39
C THR A 63 -3.64 -9.23 15.70
N ASN A 64 -3.68 -9.76 14.48
CA ASN A 64 -4.94 -9.94 13.76
C ASN A 64 -5.88 -10.89 14.54
N SER A 65 -7.12 -10.47 14.78
CA SER A 65 -8.04 -11.18 15.67
C SER A 65 -8.50 -12.54 15.15
N LEU A 66 -8.49 -12.74 13.82
CA LEU A 66 -8.90 -13.98 13.16
C LEU A 66 -7.77 -15.01 13.12
N SER A 67 -6.67 -14.63 12.46
CA SER A 67 -5.53 -15.53 12.19
C SER A 67 -4.48 -15.57 13.30
N LYS A 68 -4.58 -14.67 14.29
CA LYS A 68 -3.58 -14.44 15.34
C LYS A 68 -2.19 -14.05 14.82
N THR A 69 -2.10 -13.64 13.56
CA THR A 69 -0.86 -13.19 12.93
C THR A 69 -0.39 -11.86 13.53
N PRO A 70 0.91 -11.70 13.86
CA PRO A 70 1.49 -10.41 14.23
C PRO A 70 1.66 -9.53 12.98
N MET A 71 0.81 -8.52 12.82
CA MET A 71 0.71 -7.71 11.60
C MET A 71 1.56 -6.44 11.65
N LEU A 72 1.89 -5.96 10.44
CA LEU A 72 2.42 -4.63 10.17
C LEU A 72 1.36 -3.77 9.48
N LYS A 73 1.27 -2.49 9.83
CA LYS A 73 0.43 -1.51 9.13
C LYS A 73 1.35 -0.67 8.26
N ALA A 74 0.97 -0.49 6.99
CA ALA A 74 1.55 0.57 6.19
C ALA A 74 0.72 1.85 6.28
N GLN A 75 1.36 2.99 6.43
CA GLN A 75 0.77 4.32 6.41
C GLN A 75 1.20 5.05 5.14
N HIS A 76 0.44 6.09 4.81
CA HIS A 76 0.45 6.89 3.57
C HIS A 76 1.84 7.30 3.05
N ARG A 77 2.55 6.35 2.44
CA ARG A 77 3.90 6.53 1.89
C ARG A 77 3.83 7.10 0.49
N ASN A 78 3.81 8.43 0.38
CA ASN A 78 3.78 9.08 -0.94
C ASN A 78 5.17 9.32 -1.52
N MET A 79 6.24 9.09 -0.75
CA MET A 79 7.63 9.31 -1.16
C MET A 79 8.28 8.03 -1.69
N LYS A 80 8.89 8.10 -2.88
CA LYS A 80 9.56 6.94 -3.51
C LYS A 80 10.92 6.63 -2.87
N PRO A 81 11.36 5.35 -2.88
CA PRO A 81 12.72 4.99 -2.54
C PRO A 81 13.68 5.33 -3.70
N GLY A 82 14.85 5.88 -3.40
CA GLY A 82 16.04 5.82 -4.26
C GLY A 82 16.09 6.69 -5.53
N GLN A 83 15.01 7.33 -5.99
CA GLN A 83 15.13 8.31 -7.08
C GLN A 83 15.41 9.72 -6.51
N ARG A 84 16.20 10.53 -7.25
CA ARG A 84 16.03 12.00 -7.24
C ARG A 84 14.53 12.24 -7.22
N ALA A 85 14.02 13.04 -6.28
CA ALA A 85 12.63 13.01 -5.81
C ALA A 85 11.57 12.82 -6.91
N PHE A 86 11.86 13.28 -8.14
CA PHE A 86 11.09 13.01 -9.33
C PHE A 86 12.01 12.90 -10.55
N THR A 87 11.65 12.09 -11.56
CA THR A 87 12.17 12.31 -12.92
C THR A 87 11.78 13.73 -13.35
N VAL A 88 12.55 14.38 -14.23
CA VAL A 88 12.34 15.79 -14.64
C VAL A 88 10.85 16.07 -14.99
N LYS A 89 10.15 15.11 -15.59
CA LYS A 89 8.71 15.19 -15.92
C LYS A 89 7.75 15.10 -14.72
N GLN A 90 8.11 14.37 -13.66
CA GLN A 90 7.34 14.33 -12.42
C GLN A 90 7.65 15.54 -11.51
N ARG A 91 8.85 16.13 -11.63
CA ARG A 91 9.33 17.24 -10.79
C ARG A 91 8.46 18.50 -10.94
N ASP A 92 7.91 18.72 -12.13
CA ASP A 92 7.01 19.84 -12.42
C ASP A 92 5.57 19.65 -11.90
N LEU A 93 5.17 18.41 -11.56
CA LEU A 93 3.82 18.11 -11.05
C LEU A 93 3.69 18.24 -9.53
N TYR A 94 4.78 18.06 -8.78
CA TYR A 94 4.84 18.27 -7.32
C TYR A 94 5.42 19.62 -6.93
N ARG A 95 5.92 20.38 -7.89
CA ARG A 95 6.23 21.79 -7.65
C ARG A 95 4.92 22.49 -7.38
N LEU A 96 4.77 23.05 -6.19
CA LEU A 96 3.73 24.05 -5.98
C LEU A 96 3.94 25.13 -7.04
N PRO A 97 2.94 25.36 -7.91
CA PRO A 97 3.12 26.25 -9.03
C PRO A 97 3.34 27.67 -8.50
N TYR A 98 4.21 28.40 -9.18
CA TYR A 98 4.21 29.84 -9.01
C TYR A 98 2.94 30.39 -9.68
N ALA A 99 2.05 30.96 -8.88
CA ALA A 99 0.96 31.77 -9.37
C ALA A 99 1.43 33.23 -9.53
N LYS A 100 0.85 33.93 -10.51
CA LYS A 100 1.03 35.38 -10.68
C LYS A 100 -0.15 36.05 -9.98
N SER A 101 0.10 37.07 -9.16
CA SER A 101 -1.00 37.83 -8.55
C SER A 101 -1.78 38.60 -9.64
N ALA A 102 -3.08 38.76 -9.42
CA ALA A 102 -3.95 39.59 -10.28
C ALA A 102 -3.68 41.10 -10.10
N GLU A 103 -2.92 41.47 -9.08
CA GLU A 103 -2.54 42.85 -8.81
C GLU A 103 -1.42 43.35 -9.74
N ARG A 104 -1.38 44.68 -9.94
CA ARG A 104 -0.45 45.43 -10.82
C ARG A 104 1.04 45.07 -10.70
N ARG A 105 1.47 44.38 -9.64
CA ARG A 105 2.89 44.14 -9.31
C ARG A 105 3.56 42.92 -9.96
N ARG A 106 2.85 42.09 -10.75
CA ARG A 106 3.44 40.91 -11.44
C ARG A 106 4.35 40.03 -10.54
N GLN A 107 4.09 39.95 -9.24
CA GLN A 107 4.90 39.15 -8.32
C GLN A 107 4.52 37.66 -8.44
N LEU A 108 5.54 36.80 -8.42
CA LEU A 108 5.39 35.35 -8.38
C LEU A 108 5.30 34.90 -6.92
N TYR A 109 4.30 34.09 -6.60
CA TYR A 109 4.15 33.47 -5.29
C TYR A 109 3.86 31.98 -5.44
N THR A 110 4.24 31.19 -4.43
CA THR A 110 3.91 29.76 -4.39
C THR A 110 2.44 29.59 -4.04
N ASP A 111 1.67 28.88 -4.86
CA ASP A 111 0.28 28.57 -4.52
C ASP A 111 0.23 27.50 -3.41
N HIS A 112 -0.27 27.86 -2.23
CA HIS A 112 -0.34 26.98 -1.06
C HIS A 112 -1.63 26.15 -0.98
N LYS A 113 -2.53 26.25 -1.97
CA LYS A 113 -3.68 25.35 -2.07
C LYS A 113 -3.20 23.99 -2.59
N LEU A 114 -2.88 23.08 -1.67
CA LEU A 114 -2.41 21.73 -1.94
C LEU A 114 -3.55 20.85 -2.44
N VAL A 115 -3.72 20.77 -3.77
CA VAL A 115 -4.74 19.94 -4.44
C VAL A 115 -4.15 19.20 -5.63
N ILE A 116 -4.78 18.09 -6.05
CA ILE A 116 -4.42 17.38 -7.28
C ILE A 116 -4.77 18.28 -8.48
N ARG A 117 -3.76 18.92 -9.09
CA ARG A 117 -3.94 19.95 -10.12
C ARG A 117 -4.22 19.46 -11.54
N LEU A 118 -4.29 18.14 -11.75
CA LEU A 118 -4.77 17.56 -13.02
C LEU A 118 -6.18 18.08 -13.36
N ILE A 119 -6.97 18.43 -12.34
CA ILE A 119 -8.35 18.93 -12.46
C ILE A 119 -8.40 20.47 -12.47
N THR A 120 -7.45 21.17 -11.85
CA THR A 120 -7.59 22.60 -11.54
C THR A 120 -6.66 23.54 -12.34
N SER A 121 -5.68 23.04 -13.10
CA SER A 121 -4.87 23.92 -13.96
C SER A 121 -4.20 23.21 -15.16
N PRO A 122 -4.77 23.33 -16.38
CA PRO A 122 -4.16 22.80 -17.61
C PRO A 122 -2.76 23.37 -17.92
N ARG A 123 -2.40 24.52 -17.34
CA ARG A 123 -1.10 25.19 -17.61
C ARG A 123 0.11 24.40 -17.12
N LEU A 124 0.00 23.66 -16.01
CA LEU A 124 1.12 22.91 -15.41
C LEU A 124 1.43 21.63 -16.17
N VAL A 125 0.39 20.94 -16.65
CA VAL A 125 0.57 19.76 -17.49
C VAL A 125 1.16 20.16 -18.85
N ARG A 126 0.75 21.33 -19.38
CA ARG A 126 1.18 21.80 -20.71
C ARG A 126 2.66 22.22 -20.78
N THR A 127 3.28 22.65 -19.69
CA THR A 127 4.71 23.02 -19.67
C THR A 127 5.65 21.81 -19.66
N ALA A 128 5.21 20.65 -19.18
CA ALA A 128 6.03 19.44 -19.07
C ALA A 128 5.61 18.30 -20.03
N ILE A 129 4.34 18.26 -20.46
CA ILE A 129 3.75 17.21 -21.30
C ILE A 129 2.90 17.86 -22.40
N PRO A 130 3.34 17.83 -23.67
CA PRO A 130 2.65 18.50 -24.78
C PRO A 130 1.22 18.00 -25.10
N ARG A 131 0.74 16.91 -24.47
CA ARG A 131 -0.56 16.29 -24.78
C ARG A 131 -1.40 16.07 -23.52
N THR A 132 -2.18 17.08 -23.14
CA THR A 132 -3.04 17.07 -21.94
C THR A 132 -4.20 16.08 -22.04
N SER A 133 -4.73 15.80 -23.24
CA SER A 133 -5.85 14.86 -23.44
C SER A 133 -5.48 13.39 -23.19
N CYS A 134 -4.20 13.02 -23.27
CA CYS A 134 -3.74 11.65 -23.09
C CYS A 134 -3.43 11.32 -21.62
N LEU A 135 -2.98 12.29 -20.82
CA LEU A 135 -2.51 12.03 -19.45
C LEU A 135 -3.62 11.55 -18.52
N ALA A 136 -4.82 12.15 -18.58
CA ALA A 136 -5.95 11.74 -17.74
C ALA A 136 -6.33 10.27 -18.01
N LYS A 137 -6.32 9.85 -19.28
CA LYS A 137 -6.57 8.46 -19.68
C LYS A 137 -5.50 7.52 -19.14
N VAL A 138 -4.22 7.85 -19.30
CA VAL A 138 -3.11 7.05 -18.76
C VAL A 138 -3.18 6.91 -17.24
N VAL A 139 -3.53 7.98 -16.53
CA VAL A 139 -3.69 7.94 -15.06
C VAL A 139 -4.88 7.07 -14.66
N ALA A 140 -6.00 7.16 -15.38
CA ALA A 140 -7.16 6.33 -15.15
C ALA A 140 -6.88 4.85 -15.42
N GLU A 141 -6.21 4.52 -16.53
CA GLU A 141 -5.80 3.15 -16.87
C GLU A 141 -4.90 2.55 -15.79
N ARG A 142 -3.86 3.28 -15.34
CA ARG A 142 -2.98 2.83 -14.26
C ARG A 142 -3.73 2.62 -12.95
N LYS A 143 -4.67 3.51 -12.63
CA LYS A 143 -5.51 3.39 -11.44
C LYS A 143 -6.37 2.12 -11.52
N GLN A 144 -6.96 1.84 -12.68
CA GLN A 144 -7.74 0.64 -12.90
C GLN A 144 -6.88 -0.62 -12.77
N SER A 145 -5.73 -0.69 -13.45
CA SER A 145 -4.83 -1.85 -13.38
C SER A 145 -4.37 -2.17 -11.96
N ILE A 146 -4.01 -1.14 -11.18
CA ILE A 146 -3.63 -1.32 -9.77
C ILE A 146 -4.82 -1.77 -8.93
N ASN A 147 -6.00 -1.19 -9.15
CA ASN A 147 -7.21 -1.57 -8.41
C ASN A 147 -7.62 -3.02 -8.69
N ASP A 148 -7.53 -3.48 -9.94
CA ASP A 148 -7.88 -4.85 -10.32
C ASP A 148 -6.95 -5.87 -9.64
N LEU A 149 -5.65 -5.57 -9.56
CA LEU A 149 -4.70 -6.45 -8.87
C LEU A 149 -4.83 -6.35 -7.34
N LYS A 150 -5.08 -5.14 -6.81
CA LYS A 150 -5.34 -4.89 -5.39
C LYS A 150 -6.48 -5.77 -4.88
N ILE A 151 -7.64 -5.75 -5.54
CA ILE A 151 -8.81 -6.54 -5.12
C ILE A 151 -8.49 -8.05 -5.14
N LYS A 152 -7.78 -8.53 -6.17
CA LYS A 152 -7.36 -9.93 -6.23
C LYS A 152 -6.48 -10.31 -5.04
N VAL A 153 -5.54 -9.46 -4.64
CA VAL A 153 -4.69 -9.71 -3.46
C VAL A 153 -5.52 -9.68 -2.18
N GLU A 154 -6.45 -8.73 -2.04
CA GLU A 154 -7.37 -8.64 -0.90
C GLU A 154 -8.21 -9.90 -0.73
N ASP A 155 -8.79 -10.42 -1.82
CA ASP A 155 -9.56 -11.67 -1.80
C ASP A 155 -8.70 -12.82 -1.25
N GLN A 156 -7.44 -12.92 -1.67
CA GLN A 156 -6.53 -13.95 -1.15
C GLN A 156 -6.22 -13.75 0.34
N LEU A 157 -6.00 -12.51 0.79
CA LEU A 157 -5.71 -12.20 2.19
C LEU A 157 -6.92 -12.48 3.10
N VAL A 158 -8.13 -12.17 2.64
CA VAL A 158 -9.37 -12.52 3.33
C VAL A 158 -9.45 -14.04 3.52
N HIS A 159 -9.28 -14.81 2.45
CA HIS A 159 -9.27 -16.26 2.53
C HIS A 159 -8.19 -16.78 3.48
N ALA A 160 -6.95 -16.28 3.37
CA ALA A 160 -5.84 -16.72 4.21
C ALA A 160 -6.11 -16.49 5.70
N HIS A 161 -6.68 -15.34 6.08
CA HIS A 161 -7.02 -15.06 7.48
C HIS A 161 -8.12 -15.99 8.02
N PHE A 162 -9.16 -16.27 7.23
CA PHE A 162 -10.22 -17.19 7.65
C PHE A 162 -9.77 -18.65 7.68
N GLU A 163 -8.93 -19.08 6.75
CA GLU A 163 -8.34 -20.41 6.73
C GLU A 163 -7.40 -20.61 7.93
N ALA A 164 -6.59 -19.60 8.28
CA ALA A 164 -5.77 -19.62 9.48
C ALA A 164 -6.61 -19.69 10.76
N LYS A 165 -7.74 -18.94 10.82
CA LYS A 165 -8.70 -19.06 11.92
C LYS A 165 -9.25 -20.49 12.04
N ALA A 166 -9.66 -21.08 10.92
CA ALA A 166 -10.20 -22.44 10.91
C ALA A 166 -9.18 -23.49 11.36
N ALA A 167 -7.90 -23.32 10.99
CA ALA A 167 -6.81 -24.19 11.46
C ALA A 167 -6.62 -24.08 12.99
N LEU A 168 -6.63 -22.85 13.52
CA LEU A 168 -6.57 -22.61 14.98
C LEU A 168 -7.77 -23.20 15.71
N ASP A 169 -8.99 -23.01 15.19
CA ASP A 169 -10.21 -23.60 15.77
C ASP A 169 -10.16 -25.14 15.76
N ALA A 170 -9.43 -25.74 14.80
CA ALA A 170 -9.20 -27.19 14.71
C ALA A 170 -8.04 -27.69 15.60
N GLY A 171 -7.38 -26.81 16.35
CA GLY A 171 -6.31 -27.16 17.29
C GLY A 171 -4.91 -27.16 16.70
N ALA A 172 -4.67 -26.43 15.60
CA ALA A 172 -3.31 -26.20 15.09
C ALA A 172 -2.44 -25.51 16.15
N THR A 173 -1.22 -26.02 16.31
CA THR A 173 -0.25 -25.50 17.28
C THR A 173 0.41 -24.22 16.79
N GLU A 174 1.01 -23.45 17.71
CA GLU A 174 1.80 -22.26 17.35
C GLU A 174 2.92 -22.58 16.37
N ALA A 175 3.58 -23.75 16.52
CA ALA A 175 4.65 -24.19 15.64
C ALA A 175 4.16 -24.47 14.21
N GLU A 176 2.97 -25.06 14.05
CA GLU A 176 2.34 -25.30 12.74
C GLU A 176 1.86 -23.99 12.11
N MET A 177 1.38 -23.04 12.93
CA MET A 177 0.85 -21.75 12.48
C MET A 177 1.92 -20.71 12.18
N LYS A 178 3.10 -20.79 12.78
CA LYS A 178 4.17 -19.80 12.61
C LYS A 178 4.52 -19.52 11.14
N PRO A 179 4.82 -20.50 10.27
CA PRO A 179 5.13 -20.23 8.86
C PRO A 179 3.93 -19.64 8.10
N ILE A 180 2.71 -20.06 8.44
CA ILE A 180 1.47 -19.56 7.85
C ILE A 180 1.27 -18.07 8.19
N GLN A 181 1.50 -17.72 9.45
CA GLN A 181 1.38 -16.35 9.95
C GLN A 181 2.48 -15.45 9.36
N ASP A 182 3.71 -15.94 9.21
CA ASP A 182 4.79 -15.18 8.56
C ASP A 182 4.44 -14.84 7.11
N ASP A 183 3.88 -15.80 6.35
CA ASP A 183 3.44 -15.56 4.98
C ASP A 183 2.31 -14.53 4.92
N ILE A 184 1.31 -14.62 5.81
CA ILE A 184 0.21 -13.63 5.91
C ILE A 184 0.76 -12.23 6.22
N ARG A 185 1.67 -12.14 7.19
CA ARG A 185 2.30 -10.89 7.62
C ARG A 185 3.00 -10.22 6.45
N HIS A 186 3.86 -10.94 5.72
CA HIS A 186 4.61 -10.40 4.58
C HIS A 186 3.69 -10.09 3.38
N ALA A 187 2.73 -10.96 3.08
CA ALA A 187 1.77 -10.72 2.00
C ALA A 187 0.99 -9.43 2.25
N GLN A 188 0.44 -9.26 3.46
CA GLN A 188 -0.32 -8.06 3.79
C GLN A 188 0.56 -6.83 3.89
N TRP A 189 1.78 -6.91 4.45
CA TRP A 189 2.71 -5.78 4.47
C TRP A 189 2.97 -5.22 3.06
N ARG A 190 3.29 -6.11 2.12
CA ARG A 190 3.58 -5.73 0.73
C ARG A 190 2.35 -5.17 0.01
N TRP A 191 1.19 -5.76 0.24
CA TRP A 191 -0.09 -5.25 -0.27
C TRP A 191 -0.37 -3.85 0.28
N ASP A 192 -0.31 -3.68 1.60
CA ASP A 192 -0.69 -2.45 2.29
C ASP A 192 0.24 -1.31 1.88
N LEU A 193 1.56 -1.53 1.87
CA LEU A 193 2.52 -0.50 1.45
C LEU A 193 2.36 -0.12 -0.03
N ALA A 194 1.85 -1.03 -0.88
CA ALA A 194 1.61 -0.75 -2.29
C ALA A 194 0.42 0.21 -2.50
N ILE A 195 -0.58 0.17 -1.61
CA ILE A 195 -1.87 0.84 -1.80
C ILE A 195 -2.20 1.90 -0.75
N ALA A 196 -1.45 1.96 0.36
CA ALA A 196 -1.62 2.97 1.41
C ALA A 196 -1.37 4.40 0.88
N SER A 197 -0.57 4.53 -0.18
CA SER A 197 -0.52 5.75 -0.98
C SER A 197 -1.63 5.77 -2.02
N HIS A 198 -2.63 6.61 -1.79
CA HIS A 198 -3.70 6.86 -2.76
C HIS A 198 -3.18 7.37 -4.12
N GLY A 199 -1.99 7.99 -4.15
CA GLY A 199 -1.36 8.52 -5.36
C GLY A 199 -0.48 7.52 -6.13
N ILE A 200 -0.34 6.27 -5.68
CA ILE A 200 0.65 5.32 -6.23
C ILE A 200 0.54 5.14 -7.75
N HIS A 201 -0.69 5.14 -8.28
CA HIS A 201 -0.96 4.99 -9.71
C HIS A 201 -0.44 6.14 -10.58
N MET A 202 -0.16 7.29 -9.97
CA MET A 202 0.50 8.43 -10.61
C MET A 202 1.99 8.50 -10.24
N HIS A 203 2.32 8.18 -8.99
CA HIS A 203 3.65 8.36 -8.43
C HIS A 203 4.58 7.27 -8.98
N ALA A 204 4.31 6.00 -8.68
CA ALA A 204 5.14 4.85 -9.00
C ALA A 204 4.29 3.62 -9.40
N PRO A 205 3.55 3.68 -10.52
CA PRO A 205 2.60 2.63 -10.86
C PRO A 205 3.24 1.25 -11.03
N GLU A 206 4.42 1.17 -11.63
CA GLU A 206 5.14 -0.11 -11.81
C GLU A 206 5.62 -0.69 -10.48
N GLU A 207 6.07 0.15 -9.55
CA GLU A 207 6.47 -0.32 -8.22
C GLU A 207 5.25 -0.80 -7.42
N GLY A 208 4.11 -0.10 -7.50
CA GLY A 208 2.86 -0.55 -6.90
C GLY A 208 2.41 -1.92 -7.43
N LEU A 209 2.48 -2.11 -8.76
CA LEU A 209 2.18 -3.40 -9.39
C LEU A 209 3.18 -4.50 -8.99
N ARG A 210 4.48 -4.18 -8.94
CA ARG A 210 5.53 -5.12 -8.49
C ARG A 210 5.28 -5.57 -7.06
N MET A 211 5.04 -4.63 -6.15
CA MET A 211 4.75 -4.91 -4.75
C MET A 211 3.52 -5.80 -4.59
N LEU A 212 2.42 -5.49 -5.30
CA LEU A 212 1.22 -6.33 -5.34
C LEU A 212 1.50 -7.73 -5.90
N GLY A 213 2.34 -7.85 -6.93
CA GLY A 213 2.81 -9.14 -7.45
C GLY A 213 3.54 -9.95 -6.38
N THR A 214 4.48 -9.33 -5.68
CA THR A 214 5.22 -10.00 -4.60
C THR A 214 4.38 -10.32 -3.36
N ALA A 215 3.27 -9.60 -3.15
CA ALA A 215 2.28 -9.92 -2.12
C ALA A 215 1.50 -11.19 -2.49
N MET A 216 1.14 -11.33 -3.77
CA MET A 216 0.46 -12.52 -4.29
C MET A 216 1.33 -13.79 -4.18
N ASP A 217 2.64 -13.67 -4.38
CA ASP A 217 3.57 -14.80 -4.34
C ASP A 217 3.77 -15.38 -2.92
N LYS A 218 3.76 -14.53 -1.89
CA LYS A 218 3.94 -14.97 -0.49
C LYS A 218 2.89 -16.00 -0.06
N ARG A 219 1.65 -15.91 -0.55
CA ARG A 219 0.60 -16.92 -0.30
C ARG A 219 0.89 -18.27 -0.97
N ARG A 220 1.61 -18.29 -2.09
CA ARG A 220 1.84 -19.51 -2.88
C ARG A 220 2.95 -20.38 -2.30
N MET A 221 3.91 -19.81 -1.57
CA MET A 221 5.07 -20.53 -1.06
C MET A 221 4.71 -21.68 -0.11
N HIS A 222 3.63 -21.57 0.69
CA HIS A 222 3.22 -22.60 1.65
C HIS A 222 1.80 -23.13 1.43
N ALA A 223 1.20 -22.91 0.24
CA ALA A 223 -0.12 -23.47 -0.11
C ALA A 223 -0.25 -25.01 0.11
N PRO A 224 0.81 -25.84 -0.08
CA PRO A 224 0.78 -27.25 0.28
C PRO A 224 0.68 -27.50 1.80
N ASN A 225 1.39 -26.69 2.62
CA ASN A 225 1.37 -26.79 4.09
C ASN A 225 0.02 -26.34 4.67
N TRP A 226 -0.64 -25.37 4.02
CA TRP A 226 -2.02 -24.99 4.33
C TRP A 226 -2.94 -26.20 4.28
N ARG A 227 -2.87 -26.99 3.20
CA ARG A 227 -3.71 -28.20 3.06
C ARG A 227 -3.30 -29.33 4.00
N ALA A 228 -2.04 -29.39 4.41
CA ALA A 228 -1.54 -30.38 5.36
C ALA A 228 -2.08 -30.13 6.78
N CYS A 229 -2.14 -28.86 7.24
CA CYS A 229 -2.79 -28.50 8.51
C CYS A 229 -4.29 -28.80 8.51
N TRP A 230 -4.92 -28.83 7.33
CA TRP A 230 -6.31 -29.22 7.15
C TRP A 230 -6.55 -30.73 7.13
N ARG A 231 -5.52 -31.59 7.18
CA ARG A 231 -5.76 -33.03 7.36
C ARG A 231 -6.44 -33.22 8.71
N PRO A 232 -7.72 -33.62 8.76
CA PRO A 232 -8.39 -33.86 10.02
C PRO A 232 -7.61 -34.97 10.72
N LYS A 233 -7.10 -34.74 11.92
CA LYS A 233 -6.91 -35.85 12.86
C LYS A 233 -8.31 -36.45 13.01
N ALA A 234 -8.49 -37.63 12.43
CA ALA A 234 -9.78 -38.15 12.02
C ALA A 234 -10.86 -38.03 13.10
N SER A 235 -11.94 -37.31 12.77
CA SER A 235 -13.25 -37.54 13.37
C SER A 235 -14.27 -37.45 12.22
N PRO A 236 -15.19 -38.42 12.09
CA PRO A 236 -16.01 -38.56 10.90
C PRO A 236 -16.95 -37.36 10.77
N MET A 237 -16.76 -36.60 9.69
CA MET A 237 -17.49 -35.37 9.40
C MET A 237 -18.98 -35.70 9.17
N LYS A 238 -19.86 -35.30 10.10
CA LYS A 238 -21.30 -35.21 9.84
C LYS A 238 -21.52 -34.22 8.68
N SER A 239 -22.40 -34.58 7.77
CA SER A 239 -22.71 -33.88 6.52
C SER A 239 -22.96 -32.39 6.73
N ARG A 240 -22.28 -31.56 5.91
CA ARG A 240 -22.42 -30.10 5.89
C ARG A 240 -23.85 -29.69 5.56
N SER A 241 -24.44 -28.82 6.37
CA SER A 241 -25.65 -28.06 6.03
C SER A 241 -25.34 -27.09 4.88
N ARG A 242 -26.09 -27.21 3.77
CA ARG A 242 -26.08 -26.21 2.69
C ARG A 242 -26.68 -24.92 3.20
N ILE A 243 -25.95 -23.81 3.05
CA ILE A 243 -26.52 -22.46 3.09
C ILE A 243 -27.53 -22.37 1.95
N SER A 244 -28.79 -22.09 2.28
CA SER A 244 -29.91 -22.00 1.36
C SER A 244 -29.77 -20.80 0.43
N GLN A 245 -29.98 -21.02 -0.87
CA GLN A 245 -30.10 -19.95 -1.85
C GLN A 245 -31.43 -19.20 -1.67
N PRO A 246 -31.49 -17.87 -1.89
CA PRO A 246 -32.72 -17.12 -1.80
C PRO A 246 -33.67 -17.49 -2.95
N LYS A 247 -34.92 -17.84 -2.60
CA LYS A 247 -35.98 -18.17 -3.57
C LYS A 247 -36.37 -16.91 -4.37
N ARG A 248 -36.19 -16.94 -5.70
CA ARG A 248 -36.79 -15.96 -6.62
C ARG A 248 -38.31 -16.11 -6.61
N LYS A 249 -39.05 -15.01 -6.40
CA LYS A 249 -40.52 -14.96 -6.56
C LYS A 249 -40.87 -15.00 -8.06
N PRO A 250 -41.91 -15.73 -8.49
CA PRO A 250 -42.37 -15.70 -9.87
C PRO A 250 -43.16 -14.42 -10.16
N SER A 251 -42.89 -13.82 -11.33
CA SER A 251 -43.63 -12.71 -11.93
C SER A 251 -45.04 -13.18 -12.31
N ARG A 252 -46.07 -12.49 -11.82
CA ARG A 252 -47.45 -12.66 -12.30
C ARG A 252 -47.57 -12.05 -13.69
N LEU A 253 -47.99 -12.86 -14.66
CA LEU A 253 -48.58 -12.40 -15.91
C LEU A 253 -49.94 -11.76 -15.58
N LEU A 254 -50.14 -10.52 -16.03
CA LEU A 254 -51.45 -9.89 -16.10
C LEU A 254 -52.17 -10.44 -17.33
N ALA A 255 -53.39 -10.92 -17.11
CA ALA A 255 -54.40 -11.09 -18.15
C ALA A 255 -55.06 -9.73 -18.46
#